data_AF-A0A3N2CZH7-F1
#
_entry.id   AF-A0A3N2CZH7-F1
#
_cell.length_a   1.000
_cell.length_b   1.000
_cell.length_c   1.000
_cell.angle_alpha   90.00
_cell.angle_beta   90.00
_cell.angle_gamma   90.00
#
_symmetry.space_group_name_H-M   'P 1'
#
loop_
_entity.id
_entity.type
_entity.pdbx_description
1 polymer ?
#
loop_
_entity_poly.entity_id
_entity_poly.type
_entity_poly.pdbx_seq_one_letter_code
_entity_poly.pdbx_strand_id
1 'polypeptide(L)'
;MLRPRHWGGHLLLVVAVAATTWLGFWQLSAWQHGREAEARDLSSAAPVALTDAIGPDDPFPGQYVGQPVELRGSWVPASTLYVSDRVRDGGQGGQRGYWVMTPVLVQGGDGSAVPVVRGWSPTADAAPVRGEVDLTGWLQPSEGSGLPDTDAADDVIPEMRVASVTQRVDADLYSGFVVVRDASSGTSGLAAVSPDSIPSVSAVTSLRNLLYAVQWWVFGGFAVYVWWRWCRDTVEALEREQEAQAEQVGSPV
;
A
#
# COMPACT_ATOMS: atom_id res chain seq x y z
N MET A 1 -27.79 30.33 23.08
CA MET A 1 -27.17 29.18 22.36
C MET A 1 -26.54 28.09 23.25
N LEU A 2 -26.36 28.31 24.56
CA LEU A 2 -25.80 27.32 25.50
C LEU A 2 -26.86 26.48 26.27
N ARG A 3 -28.11 26.42 25.78
CA ARG A 3 -29.17 25.64 26.44
C ARG A 3 -28.79 24.13 26.43
N PRO A 4 -29.04 23.36 27.51
CA PRO A 4 -28.63 21.95 27.64
C PRO A 4 -29.06 21.05 26.47
N ARG A 5 -30.21 21.38 25.85
CA ARG A 5 -30.76 20.78 24.63
C ARG A 5 -29.78 20.66 23.45
N HIS A 6 -28.84 21.60 23.32
CA HIS A 6 -27.97 21.71 22.13
C HIS A 6 -26.56 21.16 22.34
N TRP A 7 -26.25 20.69 23.55
CA TRP A 7 -24.93 20.18 23.90
C TRP A 7 -24.54 18.95 23.09
N GLY A 8 -25.50 18.07 22.79
CA GLY A 8 -25.26 16.90 21.95
C GLY A 8 -24.79 17.27 20.54
N GLY A 9 -25.34 18.34 19.96
CA GLY A 9 -24.91 18.79 18.63
C GLY A 9 -23.56 19.53 18.65
N HIS A 10 -23.28 20.33 19.69
CA HIS A 10 -21.94 20.93 19.86
C HIS A 10 -20.87 19.86 20.02
N LEU A 11 -21.15 18.84 20.84
CA LEU A 11 -20.26 17.70 21.01
C LEU A 11 -20.07 16.93 19.70
N LEU A 12 -21.14 16.69 18.95
CA LEU A 12 -21.08 16.02 17.65
C LEU A 12 -20.22 16.80 16.66
N LEU A 13 -20.36 18.13 16.59
CA LEU A 13 -19.51 18.97 15.74
C LEU A 13 -18.04 18.84 16.14
N VAL A 14 -17.73 18.96 17.44
CA VAL A 14 -16.34 18.87 17.93
C VAL A 14 -15.73 17.51 17.56
N VAL A 15 -16.47 16.42 17.75
CA VAL A 15 -16.02 15.07 17.37
C VAL A 15 -15.82 14.96 15.86
N ALA A 16 -16.76 15.45 15.05
CA ALA A 16 -16.65 15.41 13.60
C ALA A 16 -15.45 16.21 13.08
N VAL A 17 -15.21 17.41 13.60
CA VAL A 17 -14.05 18.24 13.24
C VAL A 17 -12.76 17.55 13.67
N ALA A 18 -12.68 17.06 14.92
CA ALA A 18 -11.50 16.35 15.39
C ALA A 18 -11.18 15.12 14.54
N ALA A 19 -12.19 14.29 14.23
CA ALA A 19 -12.03 13.08 13.42
C ALA A 19 -11.59 13.41 11.98
N THR A 20 -12.23 14.38 11.33
CA THR A 20 -11.90 14.76 9.95
C THR A 20 -10.51 15.42 9.85
N THR A 21 -10.13 16.24 10.83
CA THR A 21 -8.77 16.78 10.91
C THR A 21 -7.73 15.67 11.11
N TRP A 22 -7.98 14.75 12.04
CA TRP A 22 -7.09 13.63 12.30
C TRP A 22 -6.93 12.71 11.07
N LEU A 23 -8.03 12.33 10.43
CA LEU A 23 -8.02 11.53 9.20
C LEU A 23 -7.32 12.24 8.04
N GLY A 24 -7.51 13.56 7.91
CA GLY A 24 -6.81 14.37 6.92
C GLY A 24 -5.29 14.38 7.14
N PHE A 25 -4.84 14.57 8.38
CA PHE A 25 -3.41 14.48 8.71
C PHE A 25 -2.84 13.07 8.53
N TRP A 26 -3.61 12.04 8.87
CA TRP A 26 -3.20 10.65 8.66
C TRP A 26 -2.98 10.35 7.17
N GLN A 27 -3.92 10.76 6.30
CA GLN A 27 -3.79 10.61 4.85
C GLN A 27 -2.63 11.44 4.27
N LEU A 28 -2.43 12.67 4.76
CA LEU A 28 -1.28 13.49 4.36
C LEU A 28 0.04 12.85 4.76
N SER A 29 0.11 12.28 5.97
CA SER A 29 1.28 11.55 6.44
C SER A 29 1.55 10.31 5.57
N ALA A 30 0.51 9.55 5.22
CA ALA A 30 0.65 8.41 4.31
C ALA A 30 1.18 8.82 2.92
N TRP A 31 0.75 9.98 2.41
CA TRP A 31 1.29 10.56 1.18
C TRP A 31 2.78 10.94 1.31
N GLN A 32 3.16 11.62 2.40
CA GLN A 32 4.54 12.04 2.65
C GLN A 32 5.49 10.85 2.75
N HIS A 33 5.13 9.81 3.51
CA HIS A 33 5.94 8.60 3.65
C HIS A 33 6.14 7.88 2.32
N GLY A 34 5.11 7.80 1.47
CA GLY A 34 5.24 7.24 0.12
C GLY A 34 6.22 8.03 -0.75
N ARG A 35 6.16 9.37 -0.71
CA ARG A 35 7.07 10.25 -1.45
C ARG A 35 8.51 10.20 -0.97
N GLU A 36 8.73 10.11 0.35
CA GLU A 36 10.08 10.01 0.91
C GLU A 36 10.75 8.68 0.57
N ALA A 37 9.99 7.59 0.57
CA ALA A 37 10.45 6.29 0.11
C ALA A 37 10.79 6.31 -1.40
N GLU A 38 9.94 6.92 -2.23
CA GLU A 38 10.19 7.06 -3.68
C GLU A 38 11.40 7.95 -4.00
N ALA A 39 11.67 8.99 -3.18
CA ALA A 39 12.79 9.90 -3.39
C ALA A 39 14.16 9.33 -2.97
N ARG A 40 14.18 8.25 -2.18
CA ARG A 40 15.42 7.59 -1.75
C ARG A 40 15.76 6.47 -2.73
N ASP A 41 16.76 6.73 -3.57
CA ASP A 41 17.39 5.65 -4.33
C ASP A 41 18.31 4.83 -3.41
N LEU A 42 17.76 3.79 -2.79
CA LEU A 42 18.54 2.82 -2.02
C LEU A 42 19.13 1.71 -2.87
N SER A 43 18.83 1.64 -4.18
CA SER A 43 19.21 0.50 -5.03
C SER A 43 20.73 0.27 -5.08
N SER A 44 21.51 1.31 -4.80
CA SER A 44 22.97 1.32 -4.76
C SER A 44 23.57 1.29 -3.34
N ALA A 45 22.75 1.24 -2.30
CA ALA A 45 23.21 1.18 -0.90
C ALA A 45 23.96 -0.14 -0.59
N ALA A 46 24.67 -0.15 0.54
CA ALA A 46 25.30 -1.36 1.05
C ALA A 46 24.23 -2.38 1.44
N PRO A 47 24.39 -3.68 1.10
CA PRO A 47 23.47 -4.71 1.52
C PRO A 47 23.39 -4.86 3.05
N VAL A 48 22.21 -5.22 3.54
CA VAL A 48 21.94 -5.58 4.94
C VAL A 48 21.35 -6.98 5.00
N ALA A 49 21.41 -7.68 6.14
CA ALA A 49 20.73 -8.96 6.26
C ALA A 49 19.21 -8.77 6.14
N LEU A 50 18.51 -9.67 5.43
CA LEU A 50 17.05 -9.60 5.31
C LEU A 50 16.36 -9.54 6.68
N THR A 51 16.82 -10.35 7.63
CA THR A 51 16.29 -10.43 9.00
C THR A 51 16.53 -9.17 9.82
N ASP A 52 17.50 -8.33 9.44
CA ASP A 52 17.73 -7.03 10.08
C ASP A 52 16.85 -5.93 9.46
N ALA A 53 16.41 -6.11 8.21
CA ALA A 53 15.56 -5.17 7.49
C ALA A 53 14.08 -5.36 7.82
N ILE A 54 13.61 -6.61 7.92
CA ILE A 54 12.21 -6.96 8.15
C ILE A 54 12.10 -8.35 8.81
N GLY A 55 11.29 -8.49 9.85
CA GLY A 55 10.92 -9.78 10.43
C GLY A 55 9.82 -10.51 9.61
N PRO A 56 9.62 -11.82 9.79
CA PRO A 56 8.63 -12.58 9.02
C PRO A 56 7.20 -12.04 9.11
N ASP A 57 6.76 -11.66 10.31
CA ASP A 57 5.41 -11.16 10.61
C ASP A 57 5.32 -9.62 10.62
N ASP A 58 6.42 -8.92 10.33
CA ASP A 58 6.44 -7.47 10.36
C ASP A 58 5.72 -6.90 9.14
N PRO A 59 5.00 -5.76 9.29
CA PRO A 59 4.53 -5.01 8.15
C PRO A 59 5.72 -4.45 7.34
N PHE A 60 5.55 -4.32 6.02
CA PHE A 60 6.63 -3.86 5.16
C PHE A 60 7.15 -2.47 5.58
N PRO A 61 8.44 -2.32 5.90
CA PRO A 61 9.02 -1.06 6.31
C PRO A 61 9.32 -0.19 5.08
N GLY A 62 8.46 0.80 4.80
CA GLY A 62 8.56 1.65 3.61
C GLY A 62 9.91 2.37 3.42
N GLN A 63 10.70 2.53 4.48
CA GLN A 63 12.06 3.11 4.38
C GLN A 63 13.09 2.18 3.73
N TYR A 64 12.77 0.89 3.53
CA TYR A 64 13.65 -0.11 2.92
C TYR A 64 13.21 -0.51 1.50
N VAL A 65 12.30 0.24 0.87
CA VAL A 65 11.97 0.04 -0.55
C VAL A 65 13.25 0.18 -1.39
N GLY A 66 13.58 -0.85 -2.17
CA GLY A 66 14.78 -0.88 -2.99
C GLY A 66 16.08 -1.11 -2.22
N GLN A 67 16.04 -1.33 -0.90
CA GLN A 67 17.22 -1.67 -0.12
C GLN A 67 17.79 -3.02 -0.56
N PRO A 68 19.09 -3.11 -0.92
CA PRO A 68 19.75 -4.37 -1.13
C PRO A 68 19.77 -5.18 0.18
N VAL A 69 19.31 -6.42 0.10
CA VAL A 69 19.30 -7.38 1.20
C VAL A 69 20.03 -8.65 0.82
N GLU A 70 20.77 -9.19 1.77
CA GLU A 70 21.40 -10.51 1.70
C GLU A 70 20.50 -11.53 2.41
N LEU A 71 20.28 -12.67 1.78
CA LEU A 71 19.55 -13.77 2.38
C LEU A 71 20.15 -15.11 1.98
N ARG A 72 20.05 -16.06 2.91
CA ARG A 72 20.41 -17.47 2.72
C ARG A 72 19.23 -18.35 3.00
N GLY A 73 19.14 -19.47 2.30
CA GLY A 73 18.08 -20.44 2.51
C GLY A 73 17.96 -21.46 1.38
N SER A 74 16.84 -22.16 1.34
CA SER A 74 16.59 -23.20 0.34
C SER A 74 15.42 -22.83 -0.58
N TRP A 75 15.58 -23.04 -1.88
CA TRP A 75 14.48 -22.85 -2.84
C TRP A 75 13.27 -23.75 -2.53
N VAL A 76 12.06 -23.23 -2.75
CA VAL A 76 10.78 -23.97 -2.67
C VAL A 76 10.24 -24.19 -4.09
N PRO A 77 10.67 -25.24 -4.81
CA PRO A 77 10.50 -25.32 -6.27
C PRO A 77 9.04 -25.54 -6.69
N ALA A 78 8.27 -26.22 -5.83
CA ALA A 78 6.88 -26.55 -6.05
C ALA A 78 5.96 -25.32 -6.11
N SER A 79 6.45 -24.15 -5.67
CA SER A 79 5.70 -22.90 -5.65
C SER A 79 6.31 -21.85 -6.59
N THR A 80 6.84 -22.29 -7.73
CA THR A 80 7.29 -21.36 -8.78
C THR A 80 6.07 -20.76 -9.47
N LEU A 81 5.98 -19.43 -9.50
CA LEU A 81 4.92 -18.68 -10.18
C LEU A 81 5.52 -17.71 -11.20
N TYR A 82 4.71 -17.33 -12.18
CA TYR A 82 5.09 -16.41 -13.25
C TYR A 82 4.26 -15.14 -13.16
N VAL A 83 4.91 -13.99 -12.94
CA VAL A 83 4.19 -12.71 -12.90
C VAL A 83 4.09 -12.15 -14.31
N SER A 84 2.88 -12.05 -14.85
CA SER A 84 2.64 -11.65 -16.24
C SER A 84 2.85 -10.15 -16.48
N ASP A 85 2.78 -9.77 -17.77
CA ASP A 85 2.84 -8.38 -18.23
C ASP A 85 4.09 -7.60 -17.81
N ARG A 86 5.20 -8.32 -17.58
CA ARG A 86 6.50 -7.73 -17.23
C ARG A 86 7.25 -7.35 -18.50
N VAL A 87 7.56 -6.07 -18.61
CA VAL A 87 8.28 -5.51 -19.75
C VAL A 87 9.77 -5.57 -19.48
N ARG A 88 10.52 -6.18 -20.40
CA ARG A 88 11.98 -6.06 -20.43
C ARG A 88 12.37 -4.72 -21.05
N ASP A 89 13.30 -3.99 -20.44
CA ASP A 89 13.92 -2.76 -20.95
C ASP A 89 13.02 -1.51 -21.03
N GLY A 90 12.06 -1.36 -20.08
CA GLY A 90 11.45 -0.08 -19.64
C GLY A 90 10.71 0.81 -20.65
N GLY A 91 10.75 0.52 -21.95
CA GLY A 91 10.20 1.37 -23.02
C GLY A 91 8.90 0.85 -23.64
N GLN A 92 8.19 1.72 -24.36
CA GLN A 92 6.94 1.41 -25.09
C GLN A 92 7.08 0.35 -26.22
N GLY A 93 8.29 -0.17 -26.45
CA GLY A 93 8.58 -1.27 -27.37
C GLY A 93 9.27 -2.47 -26.72
N GLY A 94 9.32 -2.54 -25.38
CA GLY A 94 9.95 -3.64 -24.66
C GLY A 94 9.19 -4.95 -24.81
N GLN A 95 9.92 -6.06 -24.80
CA GLN A 95 9.33 -7.39 -24.91
C GLN A 95 8.55 -7.71 -23.62
N ARG A 96 7.26 -8.02 -23.76
CA ARG A 96 6.43 -8.55 -22.65
C ARG A 96 6.79 -10.00 -22.39
N GLY A 97 6.81 -10.35 -21.12
CA GLY A 97 7.06 -11.70 -20.64
C GLY A 97 6.71 -11.79 -19.17
N TYR A 98 7.47 -12.61 -18.46
CA TYR A 98 7.18 -13.01 -17.10
C TYR A 98 8.36 -12.72 -16.19
N TRP A 99 8.08 -12.25 -14.98
CA TRP A 99 9.01 -12.47 -13.88
C TRP A 99 8.85 -13.89 -13.37
N VAL A 100 9.97 -14.58 -13.21
CA VAL A 100 10.01 -15.93 -12.65
C VAL A 100 10.24 -15.81 -11.15
N MET A 101 9.22 -16.14 -10.36
CA MET A 101 9.26 -16.09 -8.92
C MET A 101 9.33 -17.49 -8.35
N THR A 102 10.30 -17.75 -7.48
CA THR A 102 10.32 -18.97 -6.66
C THR A 102 10.61 -18.56 -5.21
N PRO A 103 9.83 -19.00 -4.21
CA PRO A 103 10.12 -18.66 -2.82
C PRO A 103 11.43 -19.29 -2.34
N VAL A 104 12.08 -18.62 -1.38
CA VAL A 104 13.21 -19.14 -0.61
C VAL A 104 12.78 -19.27 0.83
N LEU A 105 12.86 -20.48 1.40
CA LEU A 105 12.71 -20.71 2.82
C LEU A 105 13.93 -20.12 3.54
N VAL A 106 13.73 -19.09 4.34
CA VAL A 106 14.83 -18.27 4.86
C VAL A 106 15.49 -18.97 6.05
N GLN A 107 16.82 -19.12 5.99
CA GLN A 107 17.60 -19.63 7.11
C GLN A 107 17.54 -18.63 8.27
N GLY A 108 17.07 -19.07 9.43
CA GLY A 108 16.86 -18.19 10.59
C GLY A 108 15.60 -17.33 10.51
N GLY A 109 14.72 -17.58 9.54
CA GLY A 109 13.42 -16.92 9.41
C GLY A 109 12.27 -17.72 10.02
N ASP A 110 12.51 -18.55 11.04
CA ASP A 110 11.49 -19.31 11.78
C ASP A 110 10.53 -20.17 10.93
N GLY A 111 11.00 -20.67 9.78
CA GLY A 111 10.20 -21.48 8.86
C GLY A 111 9.41 -20.66 7.83
N SER A 112 9.61 -19.34 7.81
CA SER A 112 9.01 -18.44 6.83
C SER A 112 9.84 -18.37 5.54
N ALA A 113 9.15 -18.17 4.43
CA ALA A 113 9.73 -18.01 3.11
C ALA A 113 9.55 -16.58 2.59
N VAL A 114 10.48 -16.13 1.75
CA VAL A 114 10.38 -14.87 1.04
C VAL A 114 10.18 -15.16 -0.46
N PRO A 115 9.18 -14.55 -1.12
CA PRO A 115 9.08 -14.61 -2.58
C PRO A 115 10.31 -13.97 -3.23
N VAL A 116 10.97 -14.69 -4.14
CA VAL A 116 12.16 -14.20 -4.84
C VAL A 116 11.95 -14.21 -6.35
N VAL A 117 12.01 -13.03 -6.97
CA VAL A 117 12.04 -12.87 -8.43
C VAL A 117 13.46 -13.14 -8.91
N ARG A 118 13.65 -14.30 -9.56
CA ARG A 118 14.94 -14.80 -10.05
C ARG A 118 15.41 -14.11 -11.32
N GLY A 119 14.48 -13.58 -12.11
CA GLY A 119 14.78 -12.98 -13.40
C GLY A 119 13.53 -12.87 -14.29
N TRP A 120 13.74 -12.47 -15.54
CA TRP A 120 12.73 -12.35 -16.58
C TRP A 120 12.84 -13.46 -17.63
N SER A 121 11.71 -13.95 -18.13
CA SER A 121 11.60 -14.94 -19.20
C SER A 121 10.52 -14.54 -20.22
N PRO A 122 10.68 -14.79 -21.52
CA PRO A 122 9.63 -14.54 -22.51
C PRO A 122 8.43 -15.50 -22.35
N THR A 123 8.62 -16.62 -21.67
CA THR A 123 7.66 -17.73 -21.53
C THR A 123 7.56 -18.19 -20.07
N ALA A 124 6.39 -18.73 -19.71
CA ALA A 124 6.08 -19.25 -18.38
C ALA A 124 6.51 -20.72 -18.20
N ASP A 125 7.74 -21.05 -18.59
CA ASP A 125 8.28 -22.43 -18.60
C ASP A 125 9.75 -22.50 -18.13
N ALA A 126 10.17 -21.51 -17.35
CA ALA A 126 11.54 -21.43 -16.82
C ALA A 126 11.98 -22.71 -16.10
N ALA A 127 13.26 -23.07 -16.26
CA ALA A 127 13.82 -24.27 -15.67
C ALA A 127 13.63 -24.29 -14.13
N PRO A 128 13.24 -25.45 -13.55
CA PRO A 128 13.11 -25.61 -12.10
C PRO A 128 14.43 -25.31 -11.39
N VAL A 129 14.34 -24.67 -10.23
CA VAL A 129 15.48 -24.41 -9.34
C VAL A 129 15.38 -25.28 -8.09
N ARG A 130 16.52 -25.68 -7.50
CA ARG A 130 16.58 -26.49 -6.28
C ARG A 130 17.84 -26.18 -5.49
N GLY A 131 17.86 -26.61 -4.23
CA GLY A 131 19.02 -26.54 -3.35
C GLY A 131 19.10 -25.25 -2.56
N GLU A 132 20.24 -25.10 -1.86
CA GLU A 132 20.57 -23.90 -1.10
C GLU A 132 20.91 -22.73 -2.02
N VAL A 133 20.67 -21.52 -1.53
CA VAL A 133 21.03 -20.27 -2.18
C VAL A 133 21.54 -19.26 -1.16
N ASP A 134 22.55 -18.52 -1.59
CA ASP A 134 23.02 -17.28 -0.99
C ASP A 134 22.87 -16.21 -2.07
N LEU A 135 22.04 -15.19 -1.83
CA LEU A 135 21.75 -14.17 -2.82
C LEU A 135 21.65 -12.78 -2.22
N THR A 136 21.94 -11.81 -3.08
CA THR A 136 21.67 -10.39 -2.86
C THR A 136 20.58 -9.94 -3.82
N GLY A 137 19.60 -9.20 -3.30
CA GLY A 137 18.52 -8.65 -4.12
C GLY A 137 17.92 -7.39 -3.52
N TRP A 138 17.09 -6.69 -4.29
CA TRP A 138 16.38 -5.51 -3.81
C TRP A 138 15.09 -5.92 -3.11
N LEU A 139 14.91 -5.48 -1.87
CA LEU A 139 13.68 -5.66 -1.12
C LEU A 139 12.58 -4.74 -1.66
N GLN A 140 11.42 -5.30 -1.95
CA GLN A 140 10.27 -4.61 -2.53
C GLN A 140 8.98 -4.90 -1.76
N PRO A 141 8.08 -3.91 -1.64
CA PRO A 141 6.78 -4.11 -1.02
C PRO A 141 5.89 -4.97 -1.91
N SER A 142 4.94 -5.70 -1.33
CA SER A 142 3.88 -6.36 -2.10
C SER A 142 3.20 -5.37 -3.05
N GLU A 143 2.98 -5.79 -4.30
CA GLU A 143 2.13 -5.06 -5.22
C GLU A 143 0.65 -5.16 -4.78
N GLY A 144 -0.20 -4.27 -5.31
CA GLY A 144 -1.58 -4.14 -4.86
C GLY A 144 -2.42 -3.21 -5.72
N SER A 145 -2.17 -3.19 -7.03
CA SER A 145 -2.97 -2.42 -7.99
C SER A 145 -4.39 -2.97 -8.16
N GLY A 146 -4.63 -4.20 -7.69
CA GLY A 146 -5.96 -4.81 -7.65
C GLY A 146 -6.32 -5.50 -8.97
N LEU A 147 -5.32 -5.90 -9.75
CA LEU A 147 -5.55 -6.61 -11.00
C LEU A 147 -6.21 -7.97 -10.71
N PRO A 148 -7.34 -8.29 -11.37
CA PRO A 148 -7.98 -9.59 -11.21
C PRO A 148 -7.12 -10.67 -11.85
N ASP A 149 -7.00 -11.80 -11.17
CA ASP A 149 -6.50 -13.03 -11.76
C ASP A 149 -7.64 -13.69 -12.53
N THR A 150 -7.46 -13.85 -13.84
CA THR A 150 -8.49 -14.40 -14.73
C THR A 150 -8.47 -15.92 -14.81
N ASP A 151 -7.37 -16.58 -14.38
CA ASP A 151 -7.23 -18.03 -14.39
C ASP A 151 -6.46 -18.52 -13.17
N ALA A 152 -7.19 -18.70 -12.06
CA ALA A 152 -6.60 -19.16 -10.82
C ALA A 152 -6.12 -20.63 -10.84
N ALA A 153 -6.26 -21.36 -11.97
CA ALA A 153 -5.83 -22.76 -12.09
C ALA A 153 -4.40 -22.91 -12.63
N ASP A 154 -3.84 -21.88 -13.27
CA ASP A 154 -2.46 -21.90 -13.76
C ASP A 154 -1.47 -21.38 -12.69
N ASP A 155 -0.18 -21.32 -13.03
CA ASP A 155 0.88 -20.78 -12.17
C ASP A 155 1.25 -19.34 -12.54
N VAL A 156 0.34 -18.61 -13.21
CA VAL A 156 0.54 -17.23 -13.66
C VAL A 156 -0.25 -16.29 -12.75
N ILE A 157 0.39 -15.22 -12.29
CA ILE A 157 -0.26 -14.19 -11.48
C ILE A 157 -0.11 -12.81 -12.13
N PRO A 158 -1.12 -11.93 -12.04
CA PRO A 158 -1.07 -10.63 -12.72
C PRO A 158 -0.13 -9.62 -12.08
N GLU A 159 0.09 -9.73 -10.76
CA GLU A 159 0.92 -8.82 -9.98
C GLU A 159 1.65 -9.56 -8.86
N MET A 160 2.78 -9.00 -8.41
CA MET A 160 3.61 -9.57 -7.35
C MET A 160 3.00 -9.27 -5.98
N ARG A 161 1.83 -9.84 -5.71
CA ARG A 161 1.10 -9.70 -4.44
C ARG A 161 1.44 -10.85 -3.50
N VAL A 162 1.96 -10.55 -2.32
CA VAL A 162 2.24 -11.57 -1.30
C VAL A 162 0.96 -12.34 -0.95
N ALA A 163 -0.18 -11.67 -0.84
CA ALA A 163 -1.48 -12.30 -0.56
C ALA A 163 -1.93 -13.32 -1.61
N SER A 164 -1.49 -13.19 -2.87
CA SER A 164 -1.73 -14.19 -3.90
C SER A 164 -0.75 -15.36 -3.78
N VAL A 165 0.52 -15.07 -3.46
CA VAL A 165 1.55 -16.10 -3.28
C VAL A 165 1.28 -16.98 -2.06
N THR A 166 0.79 -16.42 -0.96
CA THR A 166 0.46 -17.20 0.26
C THR A 166 -0.53 -18.34 -0.04
N GLN A 167 -1.38 -18.20 -1.06
CA GLN A 167 -2.32 -19.25 -1.45
C GLN A 167 -1.66 -20.43 -2.20
N ARG A 168 -0.39 -20.27 -2.60
CA ARG A 168 0.39 -21.22 -3.43
C ARG A 168 1.63 -21.76 -2.72
N VAL A 169 1.93 -21.27 -1.51
CA VAL A 169 3.11 -21.64 -0.74
C VAL A 169 2.67 -22.20 0.61
N ASP A 170 3.18 -23.37 0.96
CA ASP A 170 2.95 -24.01 2.27
C ASP A 170 4.02 -23.56 3.28
N ALA A 171 4.10 -22.25 3.51
CA ALA A 171 4.96 -21.61 4.49
C ALA A 171 4.45 -20.19 4.77
N ASP A 172 4.73 -19.66 5.96
CA ASP A 172 4.50 -18.25 6.27
C ASP A 172 5.36 -17.38 5.35
N LEU A 173 4.84 -16.24 4.90
CA LEU A 173 5.54 -15.36 3.98
C LEU A 173 5.88 -14.02 4.62
N TYR A 174 7.12 -13.57 4.39
CA TYR A 174 7.47 -12.16 4.62
C TYR A 174 6.52 -11.25 3.84
N SER A 175 6.18 -10.08 4.40
CA SER A 175 5.20 -9.16 3.81
C SER A 175 5.69 -8.43 2.54
N GLY A 176 6.85 -8.80 2.00
CA GLY A 176 7.48 -8.23 0.81
C GLY A 176 8.13 -9.32 -0.04
N PHE A 177 8.76 -8.92 -1.15
CA PHE A 177 9.48 -9.82 -2.04
C PHE A 177 10.87 -9.28 -2.36
N VAL A 178 11.74 -10.15 -2.85
CA VAL A 178 13.12 -9.79 -3.24
C VAL A 178 13.29 -9.97 -4.74
N VAL A 179 13.86 -8.97 -5.41
CA VAL A 179 14.28 -9.09 -6.82
C VAL A 179 15.78 -9.33 -6.86
N VAL A 180 16.21 -10.46 -7.43
CA VAL A 180 17.63 -10.81 -7.48
C VAL A 180 18.41 -9.73 -8.24
N ARG A 181 19.44 -9.19 -7.57
CA ARG A 181 20.33 -8.16 -8.10
C ARG A 181 21.54 -8.78 -8.78
N ASP A 182 22.18 -9.71 -8.08
CA ASP A 182 23.42 -10.36 -8.52
C ASP A 182 23.14 -11.81 -8.95
N ALA A 183 23.86 -12.28 -9.97
CA ALA A 183 23.69 -13.66 -10.43
C ALA A 183 23.97 -14.66 -9.29
N SER A 184 23.06 -15.62 -9.10
CA SER A 184 23.10 -16.60 -8.02
C SER A 184 22.62 -17.97 -8.51
N SER A 185 22.70 -18.99 -7.63
CA SER A 185 22.15 -20.31 -7.94
C SER A 185 20.65 -20.21 -8.15
N GLY A 186 20.20 -20.26 -9.42
CA GLY A 186 18.79 -20.17 -9.78
C GLY A 186 18.47 -19.16 -10.88
N THR A 187 19.41 -18.30 -11.28
CA THR A 187 19.17 -17.28 -12.32
C THR A 187 19.51 -17.75 -13.74
N SER A 188 20.06 -18.96 -13.90
CA SER A 188 20.51 -19.49 -15.19
C SER A 188 19.37 -19.55 -16.22
N GLY A 189 19.62 -19.00 -17.41
CA GLY A 189 18.63 -18.94 -18.50
C GLY A 189 17.60 -17.83 -18.38
N LEU A 190 17.67 -17.00 -17.32
CA LEU A 190 16.80 -15.84 -17.13
C LEU A 190 17.56 -14.55 -17.44
N ALA A 191 16.85 -13.56 -17.99
CA ALA A 191 17.38 -12.21 -18.11
C ALA A 191 17.35 -11.52 -16.74
N ALA A 192 18.38 -10.74 -16.42
CA ALA A 192 18.40 -9.95 -15.20
C ALA A 192 17.26 -8.91 -15.21
N VAL A 193 16.68 -8.65 -14.03
CA VAL A 193 15.67 -7.60 -13.83
C VAL A 193 16.41 -6.34 -13.40
N SER A 194 16.24 -5.25 -14.15
CA SER A 194 16.82 -3.94 -13.79
C SER A 194 15.97 -3.27 -12.70
N PRO A 195 16.55 -2.49 -11.77
CA PRO A 195 15.80 -1.65 -10.85
C PRO A 195 14.75 -0.79 -11.54
N ASP A 196 15.08 -0.23 -12.72
CA ASP A 196 14.17 0.61 -13.51
C ASP A 196 12.95 -0.12 -14.05
N SER A 197 13.00 -1.46 -14.09
CA SER A 197 11.88 -2.31 -14.53
C SER A 197 10.98 -2.77 -13.38
N ILE A 198 11.38 -2.51 -12.13
CA ILE A 198 10.54 -2.74 -10.96
C ILE A 198 9.53 -1.59 -10.90
N PRO A 199 8.22 -1.85 -10.89
CA PRO A 199 7.24 -0.79 -10.81
C PRO A 199 7.49 0.07 -9.57
N SER A 200 7.59 1.39 -9.75
CA SER A 200 7.58 2.30 -8.60
C SER A 200 6.23 2.20 -7.91
N VAL A 201 6.21 2.40 -6.58
CA VAL A 201 4.96 2.49 -5.82
C VAL A 201 4.10 3.55 -6.49
N SER A 202 2.98 3.12 -7.08
CA SER A 202 2.24 3.92 -8.07
C SER A 202 2.01 5.37 -7.61
N ALA A 203 2.51 6.33 -8.40
CA ALA A 203 2.24 7.76 -8.23
C ALA A 203 0.73 8.08 -8.15
N VAL A 204 -0.12 7.21 -8.72
CA VAL A 204 -1.58 7.30 -8.64
C VAL A 204 -2.09 7.04 -7.22
N THR A 205 -1.51 6.07 -6.51
CA THR A 205 -1.83 5.79 -5.10
C THR A 205 -1.39 6.93 -4.18
N SER A 206 -0.22 7.50 -4.46
CA SER A 206 0.28 8.69 -3.76
C SER A 206 -0.68 9.88 -3.94
N LEU A 207 -1.07 10.20 -5.19
CA LEU A 207 -2.04 11.27 -5.46
C LEU A 207 -3.40 11.01 -4.81
N ARG A 208 -3.88 9.76 -4.79
CA ARG A 208 -5.14 9.39 -4.13
C ARG A 208 -5.13 9.71 -2.63
N ASN A 209 -4.06 9.37 -1.92
CA ASN A 209 -3.94 9.67 -0.48
C ASN A 209 -3.95 11.19 -0.22
N LEU A 210 -3.28 11.98 -1.07
CA LEU A 210 -3.33 13.45 -1.00
C LEU A 210 -4.75 13.98 -1.23
N LEU A 211 -5.44 13.49 -2.26
CA LEU A 211 -6.82 13.90 -2.55
C LEU A 211 -7.79 13.50 -1.42
N TYR A 212 -7.57 12.35 -0.77
CA TYR A 212 -8.33 11.95 0.41
C TYR A 212 -8.05 12.85 1.62
N ALA A 213 -6.81 13.29 1.82
CA ALA A 213 -6.51 14.27 2.88
C ALA A 213 -7.33 15.56 2.67
N VAL A 214 -7.34 16.09 1.44
CA VAL A 214 -8.14 17.27 1.08
C VAL A 214 -9.63 17.01 1.27
N GLN A 215 -10.12 15.83 0.85
CA GLN A 215 -11.52 15.45 1.00
C GLN A 215 -11.96 15.46 2.48
N TRP A 216 -11.14 14.92 3.39
CA TRP A 216 -11.44 14.94 4.82
C TRP A 216 -11.55 16.36 5.37
N TRP A 217 -10.66 17.27 4.97
CA TRP A 217 -10.76 18.67 5.39
C TRP A 217 -11.98 19.39 4.81
N VAL A 218 -12.38 19.08 3.58
CA VAL A 218 -13.64 19.59 2.99
C VAL A 218 -14.85 19.12 3.79
N PHE A 219 -14.89 17.85 4.20
CA PHE A 219 -15.97 17.34 5.07
C PHE A 219 -15.99 18.02 6.44
N GLY A 220 -14.83 18.26 7.04
CA GLY A 220 -14.72 19.03 8.28
C GLY A 220 -15.29 20.45 8.11
N GLY A 221 -14.93 21.14 7.03
CA GLY A 221 -15.47 22.46 6.69
C GLY A 221 -16.99 22.43 6.45
N PHE A 222 -17.49 21.41 5.77
CA PHE A 222 -18.93 21.24 5.54
C PHE A 222 -19.70 20.99 6.84
N ALA A 223 -19.16 20.19 7.77
CA ALA A 223 -19.76 19.98 9.08
C ALA A 223 -19.88 21.29 9.88
N VAL A 224 -18.84 22.13 9.85
CA VAL A 224 -18.87 23.47 10.46
C VAL A 224 -19.92 24.35 9.81
N TYR A 225 -20.00 24.36 8.47
CA TYR A 225 -20.99 25.14 7.73
C TYR A 225 -22.42 24.74 8.06
N VAL A 226 -22.73 23.44 8.04
CA VAL A 226 -24.07 22.91 8.38
C VAL A 226 -24.43 23.26 9.82
N TRP A 227 -23.50 23.11 10.76
CA TRP A 227 -23.72 23.47 12.15
C TRP A 227 -24.01 24.97 12.32
N TRP A 228 -23.20 25.82 11.69
CA TRP A 228 -23.39 27.27 11.72
C TRP A 228 -24.73 27.67 11.12
N ARG A 229 -25.10 27.10 9.96
CA ARG A 229 -26.38 27.34 9.30
C ARG A 229 -27.55 26.92 10.18
N TRP A 230 -27.48 25.74 10.79
CA TRP A 230 -28.50 25.25 11.71
C TRP A 230 -28.66 26.15 12.95
N CYS A 231 -27.54 26.63 13.51
CA CYS A 231 -27.57 27.56 14.65
C CYS A 231 -28.23 28.89 14.27
N ARG A 232 -27.92 29.42 13.08
CA ARG A 232 -28.52 30.65 12.55
C ARG A 232 -30.02 30.46 12.32
N ASP A 233 -30.41 29.40 11.62
CA ASP A 233 -31.82 29.08 11.33
C ASP A 233 -32.62 28.89 12.64
N THR A 234 -32.00 28.30 13.68
CA THR A 234 -32.62 28.14 15.00
C THR A 234 -32.83 29.47 15.73
N VAL A 235 -31.93 30.44 15.58
CA VAL A 235 -32.11 31.79 16.16
C VAL A 235 -33.19 32.56 15.43
N GLU A 236 -33.15 32.56 14.09
CA GLU A 236 -34.16 33.23 13.27
C GLU A 236 -35.57 32.64 13.49
N ALA A 237 -35.68 31.35 13.82
CA ALA A 237 -36.94 30.74 14.22
C ALA A 237 -37.42 31.21 15.60
N LEU A 238 -36.53 31.27 16.59
CA LEU A 238 -36.86 31.74 17.94
C LEU A 238 -37.25 33.23 17.97
N GLU A 239 -36.57 34.08 17.18
CA GLU A 239 -36.90 35.50 17.05
C GLU A 239 -38.32 35.68 16.47
N ARG A 240 -38.65 34.94 15.40
CA ARG A 240 -40.01 34.96 14.81
C ARG A 240 -41.09 34.49 15.78
N GLU A 241 -40.82 33.45 16.56
CA GLU A 241 -41.75 32.97 17.60
C GLU A 241 -41.97 34.03 18.69
N GLN A 242 -40.91 34.74 19.10
CA GLN A 242 -41.00 35.82 20.09
C GLN A 242 -41.78 37.03 19.57
N GLU A 243 -41.54 37.44 18.32
CA GLU A 243 -42.28 38.53 17.66
C GLU A 243 -43.78 38.19 17.56
N ALA A 244 -44.13 36.98 17.10
CA ALA A 244 -45.52 36.54 17.00
C ALA A 244 -46.22 36.49 18.38
N GLN A 245 -45.51 36.08 19.43
CA GLN A 245 -46.03 36.11 20.80
C GLN A 245 -46.22 37.53 21.32
N ALA A 246 -45.29 38.45 21.04
CA ALA A 246 -45.40 39.85 21.44
C ALA A 246 -46.60 40.53 20.73
N GLU A 247 -46.83 40.21 19.46
CA GLU A 247 -47.95 40.73 18.67
C GLU A 247 -49.31 40.21 19.16
N GLN A 248 -49.39 38.94 19.57
CA GLN A 248 -50.58 38.37 20.21
C GLN A 248 -50.90 39.01 21.57
N VAL A 249 -49.89 39.33 22.37
CA VAL A 249 -50.08 39.94 23.70
C VAL A 249 -50.40 41.44 23.61
N GLY A 250 -49.95 42.12 22.55
CA GLY A 250 -50.15 43.56 22.33
C GLY A 250 -51.47 43.97 21.66
N SER A 251 -52.29 43.02 21.21
CA SER A 251 -53.59 43.32 20.56
C SER A 251 -54.69 43.52 21.62
N PRO A 252 -55.20 44.75 21.84
CA PRO A 252 -56.30 44.96 22.79
C PRO A 252 -57.63 44.51 22.17
N VAL A 253 -58.46 43.84 22.98
CA VAL A 253 -59.86 43.49 22.69
C VAL A 253 -60.74 44.74 22.63
#